data_AF-A0A964W531-F1
#
_entry.id   AF-A0A964W531-F1
#
_cell.length_a   1.000
_cell.length_b   1.000
_cell.length_c   1.000
_cell.angle_alpha   90.00
_cell.angle_beta   90.00
_cell.angle_gamma   90.00
#
_symmetry.space_group_name_H-M   'P 1'
#
loop_
_entity.id
_entity.type
_entity.pdbx_description
1 polymer ?
#
loop_
_entity_poly.entity_id
_entity_poly.type
_entity_poly.pdbx_seq_one_letter_code
_entity_poly.pdbx_strand_id
1 'polypeptide(L)'
;MFKCDKCGVCCKFFGEIKFSKEYEYMEMLNNGDGKCKYLKNNLCSIYENRPELCNSNKLYLNYYKDKMSKEEFDDFMQEQCDSVKKMYVKHYGGI
;
A
#
# COMPACT_ATOMS: atom_id res chain seq x y z
N MET A 1 7.72 -13.51 -5.96
CA MET A 1 8.14 -12.09 -5.90
C MET A 1 7.02 -11.16 -6.28
N PHE A 2 6.47 -10.44 -5.29
CA PHE A 2 5.43 -9.44 -5.51
C PHE A 2 5.94 -8.34 -6.42
N LYS A 3 5.17 -8.03 -7.48
CA LYS A 3 5.51 -6.99 -8.45
C LYS A 3 4.41 -5.95 -8.50
N CYS A 4 4.63 -4.83 -7.83
CA CYS A 4 3.75 -3.67 -7.93
C CYS A 4 3.67 -3.20 -9.39
N ASP A 5 2.46 -3.15 -9.94
CA ASP A 5 2.15 -2.67 -11.30
C ASP A 5 2.11 -1.13 -11.40
N LYS A 6 2.40 -0.43 -10.30
CA LYS A 6 2.41 1.02 -10.20
C LYS A 6 1.08 1.69 -10.60
N CYS A 7 -0.06 1.01 -10.40
CA CYS A 7 -1.40 1.55 -10.68
C CYS A 7 -1.81 2.75 -9.80
N GLY A 8 -1.12 2.95 -8.67
CA GLY A 8 -1.36 4.05 -7.73
C GLY A 8 -2.61 3.89 -6.85
N VAL A 9 -3.34 2.77 -6.95
CA VAL A 9 -4.62 2.59 -6.24
C VAL A 9 -4.47 2.64 -4.72
N CYS A 10 -3.44 2.03 -4.14
CA CYS A 10 -3.18 2.13 -2.69
C CYS A 10 -2.97 3.57 -2.21
N CYS A 11 -2.45 4.46 -3.08
CA CYS A 11 -2.33 5.89 -2.78
C CYS A 11 -3.63 6.65 -3.05
N LYS A 12 -4.45 6.24 -4.03
CA LYS A 12 -5.76 6.86 -4.33
C LYS A 12 -6.81 6.54 -3.26
N PHE A 13 -6.69 5.36 -2.65
CA PHE A 13 -7.61 4.81 -1.68
C PHE A 13 -7.04 4.87 -0.25
N PHE A 14 -6.06 5.74 -0.03
CA PHE A 14 -5.22 5.71 1.17
C PHE A 14 -6.03 5.88 2.46
N GLY A 15 -6.95 6.84 2.51
CA GLY A 15 -7.76 7.13 3.70
C GLY A 15 -8.78 6.04 4.05
N GLU A 16 -9.02 5.09 3.15
CA GLU A 16 -9.91 3.95 3.38
C GLU A 16 -9.13 2.71 3.89
N ILE A 17 -7.78 2.77 3.86
CA ILE A 17 -6.92 1.73 4.41
C ILE A 17 -6.84 1.92 5.92
N LYS A 18 -7.40 0.99 6.68
CA LYS A 18 -7.33 1.01 8.14
C LYS A 18 -5.98 0.49 8.61
N PHE A 19 -5.18 1.38 9.19
CA PHE A 19 -3.94 1.03 9.87
C PHE A 19 -4.22 0.60 11.32
N SER A 20 -3.44 -0.36 11.84
CA SER A 20 -3.46 -0.64 13.28
C SER A 20 -2.87 0.55 14.04
N LYS A 21 -3.15 0.63 15.35
CA LYS A 21 -2.75 1.77 16.20
C LYS A 21 -1.25 2.04 16.14
N GLU A 22 -0.42 1.01 16.00
CA GLU A 22 1.03 1.12 15.89
C GLU A 22 1.49 1.85 14.62
N TYR A 23 0.60 1.98 13.63
CA TYR A 23 0.86 2.56 12.32
C TYR A 23 0.00 3.81 12.05
N GLU A 24 -0.65 4.37 13.06
CA GLU A 24 -1.47 5.58 12.95
C GLU A 24 -0.67 6.78 12.40
N TYR A 25 0.66 6.78 12.58
CA TYR A 25 1.55 7.78 11.98
C TYR A 25 1.40 7.86 10.44
N MET A 26 0.96 6.78 9.78
CA MET A 26 0.73 6.76 8.34
C MET A 26 -0.35 7.78 7.90
N GLU A 27 -1.27 8.17 8.78
CA GLU A 27 -2.28 9.20 8.47
C GLU A 27 -1.66 10.54 8.07
N MET A 28 -0.42 10.83 8.48
CA MET A 28 0.31 12.04 8.03
C MET A 28 0.56 12.10 6.52
N LEU A 29 0.36 10.97 5.83
CA LEU A 29 0.48 10.86 4.38
C LEU A 29 -0.82 11.20 3.66
N ASN A 30 -1.96 11.24 4.36
CA ASN A 30 -3.24 11.64 3.80
C ASN A 30 -3.21 13.14 3.47
N ASN A 31 -3.75 13.53 2.31
CA ASN A 31 -3.80 14.91 1.86
C ASN A 31 -5.04 15.68 2.34
N GLY A 32 -5.93 15.01 3.08
CA GLY A 32 -7.23 15.55 3.52
C GLY A 32 -8.42 15.04 2.70
N ASP A 33 -8.18 14.52 1.49
CA ASP A 33 -9.22 13.99 0.59
C ASP A 33 -9.23 12.45 0.54
N GLY A 34 -8.58 11.78 1.49
CA GLY A 34 -8.42 10.33 1.50
C GLY A 34 -7.38 9.80 0.51
N LYS A 35 -6.56 10.68 -0.09
CA LYS A 35 -5.46 10.30 -1.00
C LYS A 35 -4.11 10.54 -0.34
N CYS A 36 -3.10 9.81 -0.75
CA CYS A 36 -1.73 10.07 -0.32
C CYS A 36 -1.18 11.36 -0.96
N LYS A 37 -0.62 12.27 -0.17
CA LYS A 37 0.00 13.53 -0.61
C LYS A 37 1.18 13.37 -1.57
N TYR A 38 1.77 12.18 -1.63
CA TYR A 38 2.88 11.86 -2.54
C TYR A 38 2.42 11.26 -3.88
N LEU A 39 1.11 11.13 -4.14
CA LEU A 39 0.61 10.64 -5.41
C LEU A 39 0.71 11.73 -6.49
N LYS A 40 1.47 11.47 -7.55
CA LYS A 40 1.60 12.33 -8.74
C LYS A 40 1.53 11.48 -10.00
N ASN A 41 0.60 11.77 -10.91
CA ASN A 41 0.43 11.04 -12.17
C ASN A 41 0.38 9.50 -12.00
N ASN A 42 -0.41 9.02 -11.04
CA ASN A 42 -0.51 7.60 -10.64
C ASN A 42 0.77 6.98 -10.03
N LEU A 43 1.84 7.74 -9.87
CA LEU A 43 3.09 7.30 -9.28
C LEU A 43 3.33 7.94 -7.92
N CYS A 44 3.96 7.18 -7.02
CA CYS A 44 4.43 7.73 -5.76
C CYS A 44 5.69 8.58 -6.01
N SER A 45 5.66 9.87 -5.70
CA SER A 45 6.80 10.78 -5.92
C SER A 45 8.02 10.46 -5.06
N ILE A 46 7.86 9.61 -4.04
CA ILE A 46 8.92 9.11 -3.18
C ILE A 46 9.10 7.59 -3.33
N TYR A 47 8.86 7.02 -4.53
CA TYR A 47 8.82 5.57 -4.76
C TYR A 47 9.99 4.80 -4.11
N GLU A 48 11.22 5.25 -4.32
CA GLU A 48 12.42 4.61 -3.77
C GLU A 48 12.54 4.81 -2.25
N ASN A 49 12.05 5.94 -1.74
CA ASN A 49 12.11 6.35 -0.34
C ASN A 49 10.78 6.14 0.39
N ARG A 50 9.96 5.19 -0.09
CA ARG A 50 8.67 4.89 0.53
C ARG A 50 8.84 4.53 2.01
N PRO A 51 7.87 4.93 2.85
CA PRO A 51 7.75 4.42 4.21
C PRO A 51 7.77 2.89 4.23
N GLU A 52 8.19 2.30 5.35
CA GLU A 52 8.41 0.87 5.47
C GLU A 52 7.17 0.05 5.09
N LEU A 53 5.99 0.49 5.53
CA LEU A 53 4.71 -0.14 5.21
C LEU A 53 4.32 -0.07 3.73
N CYS A 54 4.83 0.92 2.98
CA CYS A 54 4.59 1.06 1.54
C CYS A 54 5.67 0.37 0.69
N ASN A 55 6.72 -0.17 1.32
CA ASN A 55 7.84 -0.84 0.67
C ASN A 55 7.83 -2.33 1.04
N SER A 56 7.38 -3.19 0.12
CA SER A 56 7.24 -4.64 0.38
C SER A 56 8.51 -5.31 0.89
N ASN A 57 9.70 -4.84 0.47
CA ASN A 57 10.95 -5.40 0.96
C ASN A 57 11.22 -4.99 2.41
N LYS A 58 11.06 -3.71 2.76
CA LYS A 58 11.19 -3.25 4.16
C LYS A 58 10.13 -3.87 5.05
N LEU A 59 8.89 -3.93 4.58
CA LEU A 59 7.77 -4.58 5.27
C LEU A 59 8.10 -6.04 5.61
N TYR A 60 8.62 -6.80 4.64
CA TYR A 60 9.06 -8.17 4.88
C TYR A 60 10.18 -8.24 5.92
N LEU A 61 11.28 -7.52 5.69
CA LEU A 61 12.48 -7.58 6.52
C LEU A 61 12.23 -7.14 7.97
N ASN A 62 11.34 -6.17 8.18
CA ASN A 62 11.09 -5.60 9.50
C ASN A 62 9.98 -6.32 10.27
N TYR A 63 9.00 -6.93 9.57
CA TYR A 63 7.77 -7.40 10.23
C TYR A 63 7.36 -8.85 9.95
N TYR A 64 7.84 -9.46 8.85
CA TYR A 64 7.34 -10.76 8.38
C TYR A 64 8.41 -11.82 8.14
N LYS A 65 9.69 -11.46 8.07
CA LYS A 65 10.79 -12.40 7.79
C LYS A 65 10.88 -13.58 8.76
N ASP A 66 10.47 -13.39 10.01
CA ASP A 66 10.51 -14.40 11.06
C ASP A 66 9.14 -15.10 11.24
N LYS A 67 8.13 -14.72 10.43
CA LYS A 67 6.74 -15.22 10.52
C LYS A 67 6.33 -16.08 9.32
N MET A 68 6.92 -15.85 8.16
CA MET A 68 6.61 -16.55 6.92
C MET A 68 7.79 -16.45 5.95
N SER A 69 7.84 -17.36 4.97
CA SER A 69 8.80 -17.29 3.89
C SER A 69 8.57 -16.07 2.98
N LYS A 70 9.58 -15.74 2.18
CA LYS A 70 9.47 -14.65 1.21
C LYS A 70 8.40 -14.92 0.15
N GLU A 71 8.23 -16.18 -0.25
CA GLU A 71 7.23 -16.60 -1.23
C GLU A 71 5.81 -16.42 -0.70
N GLU A 72 5.53 -16.94 0.51
CA GLU A 72 4.24 -16.74 1.18
C GLU A 72 3.92 -15.25 1.39
N PHE A 73 4.95 -14.45 1.74
CA PHE A 73 4.77 -13.01 1.87
C PHE A 73 4.45 -12.33 0.53
N ASP A 74 5.07 -12.78 -0.55
CA ASP A 74 4.81 -12.23 -1.88
C ASP A 74 3.38 -12.52 -2.35
N ASP A 75 2.87 -13.73 -2.08
CA ASP A 75 1.48 -14.10 -2.35
C ASP A 75 0.51 -13.28 -1.49
N PHE A 76 0.79 -13.16 -0.18
CA PHE A 76 0.04 -12.28 0.71
C PHE A 76 -0.01 -10.84 0.19
N MET A 77 1.12 -10.27 -0.24
CA MET A 77 1.16 -8.90 -0.78
C MET A 77 0.37 -8.76 -2.08
N GLN A 78 0.36 -9.79 -2.93
CA GLN A 78 -0.43 -9.82 -4.14
C GLN A 78 -1.93 -9.79 -3.82
N GLU A 79 -2.37 -10.62 -2.87
CA GLU A 79 -3.76 -10.64 -2.39
C GLU A 79 -4.19 -9.30 -1.79
N GLN A 80 -3.33 -8.67 -0.97
CA GLN A 80 -3.61 -7.33 -0.43
C GLN A 80 -3.74 -6.29 -1.54
N CYS A 81 -2.86 -6.34 -2.55
CA CYS A 81 -2.93 -5.42 -3.69
C CYS A 81 -4.26 -5.56 -4.45
N ASP A 82 -4.67 -6.81 -4.74
CA ASP A 82 -5.90 -7.09 -5.47
C ASP A 82 -7.16 -6.76 -4.66
N SER A 83 -7.12 -6.97 -3.34
CA SER A 83 -8.18 -6.56 -2.41
C SER A 83 -8.41 -5.05 -2.46
N VAL A 84 -7.35 -4.26 -2.33
CA VAL A 84 -7.43 -2.79 -2.38
C VAL A 84 -7.95 -2.30 -3.73
N LYS A 85 -7.55 -2.93 -4.85
CA LYS A 85 -8.09 -2.62 -6.18
C LYS A 85 -9.58 -2.91 -6.28
N LYS A 86 -10.04 -4.07 -5.77
CA LYS A 86 -11.47 -4.42 -5.74
C LYS A 86 -12.27 -3.44 -4.89
N MET A 87 -11.75 -3.05 -3.73
CA MET A 87 -12.39 -2.04 -2.87
C MET A 87 -12.51 -0.68 -3.57
N TYR A 88 -11.45 -0.24 -4.25
CA TYR A 88 -11.44 1.00 -5.01
C TYR A 88 -12.52 1.02 -6.11
N VAL A 89 -12.61 -0.05 -6.91
CA VAL A 89 -13.64 -0.20 -7.95
C VAL A 89 -15.05 -0.19 -7.34
N LYS A 90 -15.25 -0.89 -6.21
CA LYS A 90 -16.55 -0.93 -5.53
C LYS A 90 -16.97 0.44 -4.99
N HIS A 91 -16.04 1.23 -4.47
CA HIS A 91 -16.34 2.52 -3.85
C HIS A 91 -16.52 3.64 -4.88
N TYR A 92 -15.70 3.67 -5.94
CA TYR A 92 -15.67 4.77 -6.92
C TYR A 92 -16.20 4.40 -8.31
N GLY A 93 -16.65 3.16 -8.51
CA GLY A 93 -17.38 2.74 -9.72
C GLY A 93 -16.55 2.59 -11.00
N GLY A 94 -15.21 2.48 -10.94
CA GLY A 94 -14.44 2.34 -12.18
C GLY A 94 -13.02 1.76 -12.08
N ILE A 95 -12.69 0.97 -13.11
CA ILE A 95 -11.46 1.11 -13.87
C ILE A 95 -11.80 1.99 -15.07
#